data_AF-A0A7Z0N9Z9-F1
#
_entry.id   AF-A0A7Z0N9Z9-F1
#
_cell.length_a   1.000
_cell.length_b   1.000
_cell.length_c   1.000
_cell.angle_alpha   90.00
_cell.angle_beta   90.00
_cell.angle_gamma   90.00
#
_symmetry.space_group_name_H-M   'P 1'
#
loop_
_entity.id
_entity.type
_entity.pdbx_description
1 polymer ?
#
loop_
_entity_poly.entity_id
_entity_poly.type
_entity_poly.pdbx_seq_one_letter_code
_entity_poly.pdbx_strand_id
1 'polypeptide(L)'
;MKTTLRTPGKTDYDAIATWISDEKACSRWAGPSLPFPFIAENLPELLAIEGCSNYCLSDIDNNCVGFGQFWPGKQGAVHIGRIIISPEAREKGAGRLLAKS
;
A
#
# COMPACT_ATOMS: atom_id res chain seq x y z
N MET A 1 -6.97 10.39 13.97
CA MET A 1 -7.67 9.33 13.22
C MET A 1 -7.39 8.00 13.88
N LYS A 2 -8.42 7.17 14.11
CA LYS A 2 -8.24 5.79 14.56
C LYS A 2 -8.12 4.92 13.30
N THR A 3 -7.08 4.10 13.22
CA THR A 3 -6.81 3.22 12.09
C THR A 3 -6.50 1.82 12.59
N THR A 4 -6.82 0.81 11.77
CA THR A 4 -6.60 -0.61 12.10
C THR A 4 -5.87 -1.30 10.95
N LEU A 5 -4.94 -2.19 11.26
CA LEU A 5 -4.30 -3.05 10.26
C LEU A 5 -5.11 -4.32 10.09
N ARG A 6 -5.40 -4.70 8.83
CA ARG A 6 -6.13 -5.92 8.48
C ARG A 6 -5.63 -6.50 7.15
N THR A 7 -6.03 -7.74 6.87
CA THR A 7 -5.80 -8.35 5.56
C THR A 7 -6.58 -7.58 4.48
N PRO A 8 -5.95 -7.22 3.36
CA PRO A 8 -6.62 -6.56 2.25
C PRO A 8 -7.56 -7.52 1.51
N GLY A 9 -8.77 -7.04 1.21
CA GLY A 9 -9.75 -7.68 0.36
C GLY A 9 -9.83 -7.03 -1.02
N LYS A 10 -10.73 -7.54 -1.88
CA LYS A 10 -10.88 -7.09 -3.28
C LYS A 10 -11.02 -5.57 -3.42
N THR A 11 -11.91 -4.97 -2.62
CA THR A 11 -12.19 -3.52 -2.66
C THR A 11 -10.98 -2.67 -2.27
N ASP A 12 -10.07 -3.20 -1.46
CA ASP A 12 -8.84 -2.50 -1.09
C ASP A 12 -7.86 -2.48 -2.27
N TYR A 13 -7.76 -3.57 -3.02
CA TYR A 13 -6.94 -3.62 -4.24
C TYR A 13 -7.52 -2.75 -5.35
N ASP A 14 -8.84 -2.71 -5.48
CA ASP A 14 -9.53 -1.76 -6.37
C ASP A 14 -9.16 -0.32 -5.99
N ALA A 15 -9.17 0.02 -4.69
CA ALA A 15 -8.76 1.34 -4.22
C ALA A 15 -7.26 1.61 -4.49
N ILE A 16 -6.36 0.68 -4.19
CA ILE A 16 -4.91 0.82 -4.41
C ILE A 16 -4.60 1.07 -5.89
N ALA A 17 -5.28 0.38 -6.80
CA ALA A 17 -5.13 0.58 -8.23
C ALA A 17 -5.43 2.04 -8.65
N THR A 18 -6.41 2.69 -8.01
CA THR A 18 -6.72 4.11 -8.30
C THR A 18 -5.66 5.09 -7.79
N TRP A 19 -4.80 4.69 -6.85
CA TRP A 19 -3.73 5.54 -6.33
C TRP A 19 -2.50 5.60 -7.23
N ILE A 20 -2.43 4.73 -8.24
CA ILE A 20 -1.29 4.57 -9.13
C ILE A 20 -1.64 5.17 -10.48
N SER A 21 -1.19 6.40 -10.70
CA SER A 21 -1.52 7.20 -11.88
C SER A 21 -0.78 6.80 -13.15
N ASP A 22 0.42 6.23 -13.02
CA ASP A 22 1.34 5.98 -14.13
C ASP A 22 2.36 4.88 -13.81
N GLU A 23 3.02 4.39 -14.87
CA GLU A 23 4.07 3.37 -14.79
C GLU A 23 5.22 3.77 -13.87
N LYS A 24 5.59 5.07 -13.82
CA LYS A 24 6.68 5.52 -12.94
C LYS A 24 6.26 5.44 -11.47
N ALA A 25 5.01 5.77 -11.14
CA ALA A 25 4.44 5.62 -9.81
C ALA A 25 4.33 4.14 -9.41
N CYS A 26 3.90 3.29 -10.35
CA CYS A 26 3.86 1.83 -10.20
C CYS A 26 5.24 1.27 -9.86
N SER A 27 6.25 1.59 -10.68
CA SER A 27 7.63 1.13 -10.53
C SER A 27 8.29 1.64 -9.25
N ARG A 28 8.03 2.91 -8.85
CA ARG A 28 8.51 3.44 -7.56
C ARG A 28 7.91 2.72 -6.36
N TRP A 29 6.65 2.31 -6.45
CA TRP A 29 5.94 1.67 -5.34
C TRP A 29 6.24 0.16 -5.24
N ALA A 30 5.98 -0.59 -6.31
CA ALA A 30 6.04 -2.06 -6.30
C ALA A 30 7.35 -2.63 -6.86
N GLY A 31 8.18 -1.79 -7.49
CA GLY A 31 9.37 -2.18 -8.23
C GLY A 31 9.09 -2.39 -9.73
N PRO A 32 10.17 -2.52 -10.54
CA PRO A 32 10.05 -2.65 -12.00
C PRO A 32 9.40 -3.95 -12.46
N SER A 33 9.26 -4.94 -11.58
CA SER A 33 8.64 -6.24 -11.89
C SER A 33 7.12 -6.20 -11.93
N LEU A 34 6.48 -5.13 -11.44
CA LEU A 34 5.03 -4.98 -11.52
C LEU A 34 4.66 -4.37 -12.89
N PRO A 35 3.94 -5.09 -13.76
CA PRO A 35 3.57 -4.57 -15.08
C PRO A 35 2.58 -3.40 -14.94
N PHE A 36 2.65 -2.42 -15.83
CA PHE A 36 1.66 -1.35 -15.94
C PHE A 36 1.21 -1.18 -17.40
N PRO A 37 -0.09 -1.04 -17.69
CA PRO A 37 -1.21 -1.12 -16.75
C PRO A 37 -1.43 -2.54 -16.22
N PHE A 38 -2.00 -2.65 -15.02
CA PHE A 38 -2.40 -3.92 -14.41
C PHE A 38 -3.90 -3.90 -14.08
N ILE A 39 -4.49 -5.08 -13.92
CA ILE A 39 -5.87 -5.24 -13.43
C ILE A 39 -5.81 -5.36 -11.91
N ALA A 40 -6.65 -4.61 -11.19
CA ALA A 40 -6.65 -4.59 -9.73
C ALA A 40 -6.83 -5.99 -9.10
N GLU A 41 -7.64 -6.84 -9.73
CA GLU A 41 -7.88 -8.23 -9.31
C GLU A 41 -6.63 -9.10 -9.34
N ASN A 42 -5.63 -8.74 -10.17
CA ASN A 42 -4.37 -9.47 -10.27
C ASN A 42 -3.33 -8.96 -9.26
N LEU A 43 -3.55 -7.81 -8.61
CA LEU A 43 -2.60 -7.27 -7.63
C LEU A 43 -2.22 -8.24 -6.51
N PRO A 44 -3.12 -9.04 -5.91
CA PRO A 44 -2.74 -10.00 -4.87
C PRO A 44 -1.67 -10.98 -5.36
N GLU A 45 -1.83 -11.50 -6.57
CA GLU A 45 -0.90 -12.46 -7.20
C GLU A 45 0.39 -11.76 -7.65
N LEU A 46 0.28 -10.58 -8.25
CA LEU A 46 1.44 -9.81 -8.70
C LEU A 46 2.32 -9.30 -7.55
N LEU A 47 1.71 -9.07 -6.38
CA LEU A 47 2.41 -8.68 -5.17
C LEU A 47 2.83 -9.89 -4.32
N ALA A 48 2.38 -11.10 -4.65
CA ALA A 48 2.70 -12.30 -3.91
C ALA A 48 4.21 -12.55 -3.96
N ILE A 49 4.84 -12.43 -2.80
CA ILE A 49 6.23 -12.83 -2.58
C ILE A 49 6.18 -13.90 -1.50
N GLU A 50 6.93 -14.99 -1.71
CA GLU A 50 7.01 -16.08 -0.75
C GLU A 50 7.42 -15.58 0.64
N GLY A 51 6.67 -15.97 1.68
CA GLY A 51 6.91 -15.55 3.06
C GLY A 51 6.48 -14.11 3.39
N CYS A 52 5.87 -13.37 2.46
CA CYS A 52 5.36 -12.02 2.71
C CYS A 52 3.89 -12.03 3.10
N SER A 53 3.48 -11.05 3.91
CA SER A 53 2.08 -10.80 4.26
C SER A 53 1.67 -9.40 3.82
N ASN A 54 0.51 -9.31 3.19
CA ASN A 54 -0.08 -8.06 2.71
C ASN A 54 -1.03 -7.50 3.76
N TYR A 55 -0.96 -6.20 4.02
CA TYR A 55 -1.84 -5.52 4.97
C TYR A 55 -2.37 -4.24 4.37
N CYS A 56 -3.64 -3.94 4.66
CA CYS A 56 -4.16 -2.61 4.50
C CYS A 56 -4.37 -1.94 5.86
N LEU A 57 -4.15 -0.64 5.87
CA LEU A 57 -4.57 0.24 6.94
C LEU A 57 -5.98 0.73 6.59
N SER A 58 -6.96 0.41 7.43
CA SER A 58 -8.33 0.89 7.26
C SER A 58 -8.66 2.01 8.26
N ASP A 59 -9.49 2.95 7.82
CA ASP A 59 -10.09 3.95 8.71
C ASP A 59 -11.28 3.36 9.51
N ILE A 60 -12.00 4.23 10.23
CA ILE A 60 -13.16 3.85 11.05
C ILE A 60 -14.35 3.35 10.23
N ASP A 61 -14.43 3.76 8.95
CA ASP A 61 -15.46 3.38 8.00
C ASP A 61 -15.05 2.13 7.20
N ASN A 62 -13.95 1.47 7.59
CA ASN A 62 -13.31 0.34 6.92
C ASN A 62 -12.74 0.64 5.53
N ASN A 63 -12.61 1.89 5.13
CA ASN A 63 -12.01 2.25 3.85
C ASN A 63 -10.51 2.06 3.90
N CYS A 64 -9.94 1.52 2.81
CA CYS A 64 -8.50 1.42 2.65
C CYS A 64 -7.90 2.83 2.58
N VAL A 65 -7.05 3.18 3.53
CA VAL A 65 -6.30 4.45 3.54
C VAL A 65 -4.81 4.24 3.32
N GLY A 66 -4.35 2.99 3.37
CA GLY A 66 -2.97 2.63 3.04
C GLY A 66 -2.79 1.13 2.85
N PHE A 67 -1.67 0.77 2.21
CA PHE A 67 -1.26 -0.60 1.96
C PHE A 67 0.24 -0.75 2.22
N GLY A 68 0.65 -1.93 2.69
CA GLY A 68 2.05 -2.30 2.83
C GLY A 68 2.24 -3.81 2.90
N GLN A 69 3.46 -4.25 2.61
CA GLN A 69 3.87 -5.64 2.78
C GLN A 69 4.92 -5.75 3.87
N PHE A 70 4.82 -6.83 4.65
CA PHE A 70 5.79 -7.18 5.67
C PHE A 70 6.39 -8.53 5.31
N TRP A 71 7.70 -8.65 5.44
CA TRP A 71 8.37 -9.93 5.35
C TRP A 71 9.38 -10.12 6.46
N PRO A 72 9.51 -11.36 6.96
CA PRO A 72 10.47 -11.68 8.00
C PRO A 72 11.89 -11.45 7.45
N GLY A 73 12.61 -10.54 8.10
CA GLY A 73 14.03 -10.33 7.94
C GLY A 73 14.85 -11.33 8.76
N LYS A 74 16.17 -11.29 8.57
CA LYS A 74 17.09 -12.11 9.37
C LYS A 74 17.04 -11.66 10.84
N GLN A 75 17.16 -12.63 11.76
CA GLN A 75 17.25 -12.41 13.21
C GLN A 75 16.01 -11.77 13.86
N GLY A 76 14.81 -11.99 13.31
CA GLY A 76 13.57 -11.48 13.90
C GLY A 76 13.26 -10.01 13.57
N ALA A 77 14.07 -9.35 12.73
CA ALA A 77 13.69 -8.09 12.12
C ALA A 77 12.53 -8.30 11.16
N VAL A 78 11.64 -7.30 11.00
CA VAL A 78 10.60 -7.31 9.97
C VAL A 78 10.91 -6.19 8.99
N HIS A 79 11.00 -6.53 7.71
CA HIS A 79 11.14 -5.53 6.66
C HIS A 79 9.75 -5.12 6.20
N ILE A 80 9.52 -3.82 6.18
CA ILE A 80 8.30 -3.22 5.66
C ILE A 80 8.65 -2.62 4.30
N GLY A 81 7.87 -2.95 3.29
CA GLY A 81 8.06 -2.43 1.94
C GLY A 81 6.75 -2.21 1.21
N ARG A 82 6.87 -1.63 0.01
CA ARG A 82 5.75 -1.35 -0.90
C ARG A 82 4.61 -0.62 -0.20
N ILE A 83 4.99 0.40 0.59
CA ILE A 83 4.06 1.23 1.33
C ILE A 83 3.46 2.28 0.38
N ILE A 84 2.14 2.33 0.30
CA ILE A 84 1.39 3.37 -0.40
C ILE A 84 0.22 3.84 0.47
N ILE A 85 -0.07 5.13 0.42
CA ILE A 85 -1.12 5.78 1.21
C ILE A 85 -2.05 6.46 0.22
N SER A 86 -3.36 6.41 0.50
CA SER A 86 -4.38 7.09 -0.31
C SER A 86 -3.99 8.55 -0.55
N PRO A 87 -4.04 9.05 -1.80
CA PRO A 87 -3.82 10.45 -2.11
C PRO A 87 -4.69 11.39 -1.25
N GLU A 88 -5.97 11.06 -1.05
CA GLU A 88 -6.87 11.84 -0.20
C GLU A 88 -6.44 11.83 1.28
N ALA A 89 -5.86 10.72 1.77
CA ALA A 89 -5.30 10.65 3.11
C ALA A 89 -3.99 11.45 3.24
N ARG A 90 -3.21 11.57 2.16
CA ARG A 90 -2.01 12.43 2.11
C ARG A 90 -2.38 13.92 2.19
N GLU A 91 -3.45 14.31 1.52
CA GLU A 91 -3.96 15.69 1.48
C GLU A 91 -4.62 16.14 2.80
N LYS A 92 -5.09 15.20 3.63
CA LYS A 92 -5.64 15.46 4.98
C LYS A 92 -4.58 15.72 6.07
N GLY A 93 -3.29 15.88 5.71
CA GLY A 93 -2.31 16.53 6.59
C GLY A 93 -1.09 15.71 7.02
N ALA A 94 -0.83 14.52 6.49
CA ALA A 94 0.42 13.80 6.77
C ALA A 94 1.67 14.53 6.19
N GLY A 95 1.52 15.26 5.08
CA GLY A 95 2.58 16.09 4.50
C GLY A 95 2.76 17.47 5.16
N ARG A 96 1.77 17.96 5.92
CA ARG A 96 1.82 19.30 6.57
C ARG A 96 2.53 19.32 7.92
N LEU A 97 2.83 18.17 8.52
CA LEU A 97 3.63 18.08 9.73
C LEU A 97 5.15 18.23 9.48
N LEU A 98 5.59 18.34 8.23
CA LEU A 98 7.00 18.58 7.87
C LEU A 98 7.29 20.01 7.38
N ALA A 99 6.31 20.91 7.41
CA ALA A 99 6.48 22.30 6.93
C ALA A 99 5.95 23.34 7.93
N LYS A 100 6.30 23.18 9.22
CA LYS A 100 6.33 24.29 10.18
C LYS A 100 7.57 24.17 11.05
N SER A 101 8.65 24.73 10.53
CA SER A 101 9.69 25.40 11.31
C SER A 101 9.12 26.66 11.95
#